data_AF-A0A352NGT6-F1
#
_entry.id   AF-A0A352NGT6-F1
#
_cell.length_a   1.000
_cell.length_b   1.000
_cell.length_c   1.000
_cell.angle_alpha   90.00
_cell.angle_beta   90.00
_cell.angle_gamma   90.00
#
_symmetry.space_group_name_H-M   'P 1'
#
loop_
_entity.id
_entity.type
_entity.pdbx_description
1 polymer ?
#
loop_
_entity_poly.entity_id
_entity_poly.type
_entity_poly.pdbx_seq_one_letter_code
_entity_poly.pdbx_strand_id
1 'polypeptide(L)'
;MGIVAAAGSYMARWFLCFMGLENYPVFRSGGRLVNYLKNKELSGDAFEALTAYVKDAARNLETFSEKYGPGMYQGEGKYKMLLALSKMNFIELASENMEKQLLKNGLGAFLGEGV
;
A
#
# COMPACT_ATOMS: atom_id res chain seq x y z
N MET A 1 -3.39 6.16 -11.14
CA MET A 1 -3.09 4.91 -10.41
C MET A 1 -3.68 3.75 -11.20
N GLY A 2 -2.85 2.82 -11.68
CA GLY A 2 -3.27 1.81 -12.67
C GLY A 2 -4.37 0.87 -12.20
N ILE A 3 -4.24 0.33 -10.98
CA ILE A 3 -5.25 -0.58 -10.40
C ILE A 3 -6.60 0.12 -10.27
N VAL A 4 -6.63 1.31 -9.65
CA VAL A 4 -7.85 2.13 -9.52
C VAL A 4 -8.47 2.48 -10.87
N ALA A 5 -7.65 2.81 -11.88
CA ALA A 5 -8.16 3.14 -13.21
C ALA A 5 -8.80 1.93 -13.92
N ALA A 6 -8.36 0.71 -13.61
CA ALA A 6 -8.86 -0.52 -14.23
C ALA A 6 -10.01 -1.16 -13.43
N ALA A 7 -10.00 -1.07 -12.11
CA ALA A 7 -10.95 -1.75 -11.22
C ALA A 7 -11.93 -0.81 -10.49
N GLY A 8 -11.76 0.52 -10.61
CA GLY A 8 -12.56 1.53 -9.91
C GLY A 8 -12.12 1.80 -8.46
N SER A 9 -11.44 0.85 -7.82
CA SER A 9 -10.86 0.97 -6.47
C SER A 9 -9.45 0.37 -6.43
N TYR A 10 -8.70 0.62 -5.35
CA TYR A 10 -7.44 -0.07 -5.15
C TYR A 10 -7.74 -1.49 -4.66
N MET A 11 -7.12 -2.48 -5.31
CA MET A 11 -7.26 -3.89 -4.96
C MET A 11 -5.90 -4.45 -4.54
N ALA A 12 -5.77 -4.84 -3.27
CA ALA A 12 -4.54 -5.38 -2.71
C ALA A 12 -4.12 -6.66 -3.46
N ARG A 13 -5.07 -7.54 -3.77
CA ARG A 13 -4.79 -8.79 -4.50
C ARG A 13 -4.08 -8.55 -5.84
N TRP A 14 -4.46 -7.51 -6.58
CA TRP A 14 -3.82 -7.18 -7.86
C TRP A 14 -2.41 -6.64 -7.64
N PHE A 15 -2.22 -5.78 -6.64
CA PHE A 15 -0.90 -5.31 -6.25
C PHE A 15 0.01 -6.49 -5.84
N LEU A 16 -0.49 -7.41 -5.03
CA LEU A 16 0.27 -8.58 -4.58
C LEU A 16 0.63 -9.53 -5.73
N CYS A 17 -0.24 -9.68 -6.73
CA CYS A 17 0.10 -10.39 -7.97
C CYS A 17 1.30 -9.76 -8.71
N PHE A 18 1.36 -8.43 -8.79
CA PHE A 18 2.55 -7.76 -9.34
C PHE A 18 3.79 -7.98 -8.50
N MET A 19 3.66 -8.12 -7.17
CA MET A 19 4.78 -8.36 -6.27
C MET A 19 5.24 -9.82 -6.26
N GLY A 20 4.42 -10.77 -6.71
CA GLY A 20 4.69 -12.22 -6.60
C GLY A 20 4.22 -12.82 -5.26
N LEU A 21 3.26 -12.17 -4.60
CA LEU A 21 2.73 -12.53 -3.28
C LEU A 21 1.23 -12.88 -3.31
N GLU A 22 0.67 -13.16 -4.49
CA GLU A 22 -0.75 -13.50 -4.67
C GLU A 22 -1.19 -14.76 -3.89
N ASN A 23 -0.25 -15.66 -3.60
CA ASN A 23 -0.48 -16.91 -2.86
C ASN A 23 0.25 -16.91 -1.51
N TYR A 24 0.44 -15.73 -0.90
CA TYR A 24 1.11 -15.57 0.39
C TYR A 24 0.68 -16.66 1.40
N PRO A 25 1.61 -17.32 2.11
CA PRO A 25 3.04 -16.97 2.23
C PRO A 25 3.93 -17.48 1.08
N VAL A 26 3.38 -18.19 0.10
CA VAL A 26 4.18 -18.68 -1.04
C VAL A 26 4.57 -17.53 -1.95
N PHE A 27 5.88 -17.34 -2.16
CA PHE A 27 6.43 -16.35 -3.07
C PHE A 27 6.66 -16.93 -4.47
N ARG A 28 6.16 -16.24 -5.52
CA ARG A 28 6.40 -16.61 -6.91
C ARG A 28 7.63 -15.89 -7.47
N SER A 29 8.61 -16.68 -7.94
CA SER A 29 9.73 -16.16 -8.71
C SER A 29 9.24 -15.49 -10.01
N GLY A 30 9.73 -14.27 -10.27
CA GLY A 30 9.29 -13.43 -11.41
C GLY A 30 8.30 -12.32 -11.06
N GLY A 31 7.89 -12.18 -9.79
CA GLY A 31 7.24 -10.97 -9.29
C GLY A 31 8.18 -9.74 -9.28
N ARG A 32 7.61 -8.53 -9.27
CA ARG A 32 8.38 -7.26 -9.25
C ARG A 32 9.24 -7.11 -8.00
N LEU A 33 8.93 -7.80 -6.89
CA LEU A 33 9.76 -7.76 -5.69
C LEU A 33 11.20 -8.20 -5.98
N VAL A 34 11.40 -9.19 -6.86
CA VAL A 34 12.74 -9.61 -7.31
C VAL A 34 13.50 -8.44 -7.94
N ASN A 35 12.83 -7.66 -8.79
CA ASN A 35 13.43 -6.52 -9.47
C ASN A 35 13.82 -5.41 -8.48
N TYR A 36 13.03 -5.20 -7.43
CA TYR A 36 13.31 -4.20 -6.40
C TYR A 36 14.48 -4.59 -5.49
N LEU A 37 14.69 -5.88 -5.25
CA LEU A 37 15.83 -6.36 -4.47
C LEU A 37 17.16 -6.20 -5.21
N LYS A 38 17.18 -6.06 -6.54
CA LYS A 38 18.40 -5.84 -7.35
C LYS A 38 19.56 -6.77 -6.96
N ASN A 39 19.28 -8.06 -6.83
CA ASN A 39 20.24 -9.10 -6.41
C ASN A 39 20.80 -8.94 -4.99
N LYS A 40 20.19 -8.10 -4.13
CA LYS A 40 20.50 -8.13 -2.71
C LYS A 40 19.96 -9.41 -2.10
N GLU A 41 20.85 -10.20 -1.53
CA GLU A 41 20.50 -11.36 -0.74
C GLU A 41 20.05 -10.89 0.65
N LEU A 42 18.83 -11.30 1.03
CA LEU A 42 18.31 -11.15 2.37
C LEU A 42 18.38 -12.51 3.06
N SER A 43 18.58 -12.52 4.38
CA SER A 43 18.34 -13.74 5.15
C SER A 43 16.89 -14.19 5.00
N GLY A 44 16.61 -15.47 5.24
CA GLY A 44 15.24 -16.01 5.21
C GLY A 44 14.27 -15.17 6.04
N ASP A 45 14.63 -14.91 7.30
CA ASP A 45 13.83 -14.10 8.23
C ASP A 45 13.63 -12.66 7.75
N ALA A 46 14.64 -12.04 7.14
CA ALA A 46 14.52 -10.68 6.62
C ALA A 46 13.61 -10.62 5.39
N PHE A 47 13.66 -11.64 4.52
CA PHE A 47 12.77 -11.75 3.38
C PHE A 47 11.33 -12.03 3.84
N GLU A 48 11.15 -12.92 4.82
CA GLU A 48 9.85 -13.21 5.41
C GLU A 48 9.23 -11.93 6.00
N ALA A 49 9.98 -11.19 6.82
CA ALA A 49 9.53 -9.92 7.39
C ALA A 49 9.17 -8.90 6.30
N LEU A 50 10.00 -8.76 5.27
CA LEU A 50 9.72 -7.86 4.14
C LEU A 50 8.40 -8.24 3.44
N THR A 51 8.21 -9.51 3.10
CA THR A 51 6.99 -9.96 2.40
C THR A 51 5.75 -9.82 3.27
N ALA A 52 5.86 -10.01 4.59
CA ALA A 52 4.80 -9.71 5.54
C ALA A 52 4.42 -8.22 5.50
N TYR A 53 5.40 -7.31 5.58
CA TYR A 53 5.15 -5.87 5.45
C TYR A 53 4.52 -5.49 4.11
N VAL A 54 4.93 -6.12 2.99
CA VAL A 54 4.31 -5.84 1.67
C VAL A 54 2.84 -6.23 1.66
N LYS A 55 2.54 -7.41 2.18
CA LYS A 55 1.18 -7.95 2.29
C LYS A 55 0.31 -7.09 3.20
N ASP A 56 0.81 -6.69 4.36
CA ASP A 56 0.06 -5.88 5.32
C ASP A 56 -0.15 -4.44 4.81
N ALA A 57 0.88 -3.81 4.25
CA ALA A 57 0.74 -2.48 3.63
C ALA A 57 -0.30 -2.47 2.50
N ALA A 58 -0.31 -3.50 1.65
CA ALA A 58 -1.29 -3.61 0.57
C ALA A 58 -2.72 -3.74 1.12
N ARG A 59 -2.94 -4.61 2.12
CA ARG A 59 -4.26 -4.81 2.73
C ARG A 59 -4.74 -3.57 3.47
N ASN A 60 -3.87 -2.94 4.24
CA ASN A 60 -4.21 -1.71 4.95
C ASN A 60 -4.62 -0.60 3.97
N LEU A 61 -3.90 -0.46 2.85
CA LEU A 61 -4.25 0.50 1.80
C LEU A 61 -5.58 0.18 1.11
N GLU A 62 -5.94 -1.10 0.94
CA GLU A 62 -7.25 -1.52 0.44
C GLU A 62 -8.36 -1.15 1.43
N THR A 63 -8.22 -1.45 2.72
CA THR A 63 -9.19 -1.03 3.75
C THR A 63 -9.38 0.49 3.78
N PHE A 64 -8.28 1.26 3.71
CA PHE A 64 -8.35 2.72 3.66
C PHE A 64 -9.00 3.21 2.36
N SER A 65 -8.68 2.57 1.25
CA SER A 65 -9.22 2.82 -0.08
C SER A 65 -10.73 2.55 -0.15
N GLU A 66 -11.24 1.53 0.52
CA GLU A 66 -12.67 1.23 0.61
C GLU A 66 -13.40 2.29 1.43
N LYS A 67 -12.80 2.73 2.55
CA LYS A 67 -13.39 3.73 3.44
C LYS A 67 -13.44 5.14 2.84
N TYR A 68 -12.37 5.58 2.19
CA TYR A 68 -12.21 6.98 1.74
C TYR A 68 -12.12 7.16 0.21
N GLY A 69 -12.12 6.06 -0.54
CA GLY A 69 -11.84 6.03 -1.98
C GLY A 69 -12.67 6.93 -2.89
N PRO A 70 -14.01 6.98 -2.75
CA PRO A 70 -14.86 7.76 -3.63
C PRO A 70 -14.47 9.24 -3.74
N GLY A 71 -13.95 9.85 -2.66
CA GLY A 71 -13.46 11.24 -2.65
C GLY A 71 -11.98 11.40 -3.01
N MET A 72 -11.21 10.30 -3.02
CA MET A 72 -9.75 10.32 -3.15
C MET A 72 -9.25 10.04 -4.56
N TYR A 73 -10.06 9.45 -5.44
CA TYR A 73 -9.64 9.07 -6.79
C TYR A 73 -9.85 10.13 -7.86
N GLN A 74 -10.11 11.38 -7.52
CA GLN A 74 -10.30 12.46 -8.49
C GLN A 74 -9.71 13.79 -8.01
N GLY A 75 -9.38 14.68 -8.96
CA GLY A 75 -8.92 16.05 -8.70
C GLY A 75 -7.85 16.18 -7.59
N GLU A 76 -8.13 17.06 -6.64
CA GLU A 76 -7.28 17.36 -5.47
C GLU A 76 -7.03 16.13 -4.58
N GLY A 77 -8.00 15.21 -4.47
CA GLY A 77 -7.89 14.01 -3.65
C GLY A 77 -6.73 13.10 -4.09
N LYS A 78 -6.50 12.96 -5.40
CA LYS A 78 -5.35 12.19 -5.93
C LYS A 78 -4.02 12.78 -5.48
N TYR A 79 -3.90 14.11 -5.55
CA TYR A 79 -2.69 14.82 -5.18
C TYR A 79 -2.41 14.69 -3.68
N LYS A 80 -3.44 14.87 -2.85
CA LYS A 80 -3.33 14.72 -1.39
C LYS A 80 -2.99 13.29 -0.99
N MET A 81 -3.58 12.29 -1.66
CA MET A 81 -3.22 10.88 -1.44
C MET A 81 -1.73 10.65 -1.70
N LEU A 82 -1.23 11.12 -2.85
CA LEU A 82 0.17 10.95 -3.23
C LEU A 82 1.11 11.62 -2.21
N LEU A 83 0.79 12.84 -1.79
CA LEU A 83 1.57 13.59 -0.81
C LEU A 83 1.56 12.96 0.59
N ALA A 84 0.44 12.37 1.00
CA ALA A 84 0.34 11.66 2.27
C ALA A 84 1.14 10.35 2.26
N LEU A 85 1.00 9.56 1.18
CA LEU A 85 1.76 8.32 1.00
C LEU A 85 3.27 8.56 0.90
N SER A 86 3.72 9.66 0.28
CA SER A 86 5.15 9.97 0.17
C SER A 86 5.81 10.32 1.50
N LYS A 87 5.02 10.57 2.55
CA LYS A 87 5.50 10.84 3.92
C LYS A 87 5.56 9.58 4.78
N MET A 88 5.15 8.44 4.24
CA MET A 88 5.14 7.17 4.97
C MET A 88 6.24 6.26 4.46
N ASN A 89 6.84 5.52 5.38
CA ASN A 89 7.67 4.38 5.05
C ASN A 89 6.84 3.08 5.03
N PHE A 90 7.48 2.01 4.58
CA PHE A 90 6.80 0.75 4.33
C PHE A 90 6.31 0.05 5.61
N ILE A 91 7.04 0.21 6.72
CA ILE A 91 6.65 -0.34 8.03
C ILE A 91 5.44 0.42 8.57
N GLU A 92 5.42 1.75 8.41
CA GLU A 92 4.27 2.57 8.80
C GLU A 92 3.01 2.20 8.01
N LEU A 93 3.14 1.96 6.69
CA LEU A 93 2.04 1.49 5.86
C LEU A 93 1.53 0.11 6.28
N ALA A 94 2.42 -0.77 6.74
CA ALA A 94 2.07 -2.09 7.26
C ALA A 94 1.49 -2.08 8.68
N SER A 95 1.64 -0.98 9.42
CA SER A 95 1.22 -0.89 10.82
C SER A 95 -0.30 -0.75 10.98
N GLU A 96 -0.83 -1.20 12.13
CA GLU A 96 -2.24 -1.01 12.49
C GLU A 96 -2.64 0.48 12.60
N ASN A 97 -1.68 1.35 12.88
CA ASN A 97 -1.88 2.79 13.00
C ASN A 97 -1.77 3.54 11.65
N MET A 98 -1.69 2.83 10.52
CA MET A 98 -1.51 3.40 9.19
C MET A 98 -2.56 4.47 8.88
N GLU A 99 -3.84 4.18 9.14
CA GLU A 99 -4.94 5.11 8.87
C GLU A 99 -4.74 6.43 9.63
N LYS A 100 -4.50 6.36 10.94
CA LYS A 100 -4.27 7.55 11.78
C LYS A 100 -3.10 8.39 11.27
N GLN A 101 -2.02 7.74 10.82
CA GLN A 101 -0.86 8.42 10.25
C GLN A 101 -1.20 9.10 8.91
N LEU A 102 -1.94 8.42 8.02
CA LEU A 102 -2.41 9.00 6.77
C LEU A 102 -3.29 10.24 7.00
N LEU A 103 -4.21 10.17 7.95
CA LEU A 103 -5.07 11.30 8.32
C LEU A 103 -4.25 12.47 8.85
N LYS A 104 -3.30 12.21 9.77
CA LYS A 104 -2.37 13.23 10.29
C LYS A 104 -1.48 13.84 9.20
N ASN A 105 -1.15 13.08 8.14
CA ASN A 105 -0.29 13.52 7.06
C ASN A 105 -0.94 14.46 6.03
N GLY A 106 -2.15 14.96 6.33
CA GLY A 106 -2.87 15.99 5.57
C GLY A 106 -4.17 15.50 4.94
N LEU A 107 -4.52 14.21 5.09
CA LEU A 107 -5.79 13.68 4.60
C LEU A 107 -6.96 13.97 5.52
N GLY A 108 -6.76 14.06 6.84
CA GLY A 108 -7.86 14.28 7.78
C GLY A 108 -8.63 15.57 7.50
N ALA A 109 -7.91 16.68 7.37
CA ALA A 109 -8.50 17.98 7.02
C ALA A 109 -9.22 17.98 5.66
N PHE A 110 -8.81 17.13 4.72
CA PHE A 110 -9.47 17.01 3.41
C PHE A 110 -10.72 16.12 3.46
N LEU A 111 -10.67 15.05 4.24
CA LEU A 111 -11.74 14.07 4.36
C LEU A 111 -12.81 14.49 5.38
N GLY A 112 -12.59 15.58 6.11
CA GLY A 112 -13.48 16.03 7.18
C GLY A 112 -13.35 15.21 8.47
N GLU A 113 -12.26 14.46 8.62
CA GLU A 113 -11.96 13.65 9.79
C GLU A 113 -11.21 14.52 10.83
N GLY A 114 -11.69 14.53 12.08
CA GLY A 114 -10.98 15.15 13.20
C GLY A 114 -9.68 14.40 13.51
N VAL A 115 -8.57 15.11 13.67
CA VAL A 115 -7.22 14.54 13.92
C VAL A 115 -7.00 14.28 15.41
#